data_AF-A0A257XSG2-F1
#
_entry.id   AF-A0A257XSG2-F1
#
_cell.length_a   1.000
_cell.length_b   1.000
_cell.length_c   1.000
_cell.angle_alpha   90.00
_cell.angle_beta   90.00
_cell.angle_gamma   90.00
#
_symmetry.space_group_name_H-M   'P 1'
#
loop_
_entity.id
_entity.type
_entity.pdbx_description
1 polymer ?
#
loop_
_entity_poly.entity_id
_entity_poly.type
_entity_poly.pdbx_seq_one_letter_code
_entity_poly.pdbx_strand_id
1 'polypeptide(L)'
;MKMARLRENGHRLGRTAIVALAVTGLVLPTYALAQQGAPAAQAATPNLAWPRDFDVGNDRLELYQPQIDSWTGNRIGGRAALAIGPKDGTPVYGFATFTADATIDKAAGLVHLDKITVTKVEVVTAPEKAPAVKQAIDQRLPSAGITVALNQLQASYAVNQKLEALQAQPVENAVPAILFTDTLTILVPVAGEPVLKSIDGISDFQRVMNTRALMLRDAGGVFHLQAAGTWYETKSLTGTWLVTPQPSSALQAAAKAAAKTGTPDPLLSHDGKAITPPPAILVSTGPTELIQTNGQPQMLPVTGTSLLTMSNADHAVFMDPASNTFYVLISGRWFKGTALTGPWAYVANNALPADFAKISPTDAKANALVSVAGTPQAKEAAIAATIPQTSTV
;
A
#
# COMPACT_ATOMS: atom_id res chain seq x y z
N MET A 1 14.68 -56.09 -22.75
CA MET A 1 15.17 -55.86 -24.12
C MET A 1 15.70 -54.43 -24.18
N LYS A 2 17.03 -54.18 -24.13
CA LYS A 2 17.98 -54.05 -25.27
C LYS A 2 17.50 -53.00 -26.29
N MET A 3 18.19 -51.93 -26.72
CA MET A 3 19.60 -51.48 -26.76
C MET A 3 19.59 -49.93 -26.89
N ALA A 4 20.46 -49.12 -26.27
CA ALA A 4 21.85 -48.75 -26.65
C ALA A 4 22.07 -48.33 -28.11
N ARG A 5 22.47 -47.07 -28.35
CA ARG A 5 23.53 -46.67 -29.31
C ARG A 5 24.15 -45.32 -28.94
N LEU A 6 25.45 -45.24 -29.23
CA LEU A 6 26.50 -44.35 -28.75
C LEU A 6 27.18 -43.73 -29.99
N ARG A 7 27.97 -42.65 -29.75
CA ARG A 7 29.10 -42.12 -30.57
C ARG A 7 28.79 -41.30 -31.82
N GLU A 8 29.62 -40.34 -32.28
CA GLU A 8 30.73 -39.51 -31.77
C GLU A 8 31.10 -38.52 -32.90
N ASN A 9 31.59 -37.33 -32.55
CA ASN A 9 32.64 -36.48 -33.13
C ASN A 9 32.92 -36.38 -34.65
N GLY A 10 33.24 -35.14 -35.09
CA GLY A 10 34.12 -34.92 -36.24
C GLY A 10 34.22 -33.49 -36.80
N HIS A 11 35.26 -32.75 -36.40
CA HIS A 11 35.75 -31.46 -36.90
C HIS A 11 36.14 -31.42 -38.40
N ARG A 12 36.17 -30.20 -39.01
CA ARG A 12 37.19 -29.64 -39.94
C ARG A 12 37.13 -28.09 -39.94
N LEU A 13 38.20 -27.33 -39.61
CA LEU A 13 39.39 -26.86 -40.41
C LEU A 13 39.01 -25.86 -41.52
N GLY A 14 39.66 -24.71 -41.77
CA GLY A 14 40.92 -24.07 -41.35
C GLY A 14 40.88 -22.57 -41.78
N ARG A 15 41.87 -21.68 -41.57
CA ARG A 15 43.23 -21.69 -42.13
C ARG A 15 44.04 -20.43 -41.67
N THR A 16 45.28 -20.64 -41.20
CA THR A 16 46.60 -19.95 -41.50
C THR A 16 46.71 -18.42 -41.56
N ALA A 17 47.81 -17.72 -41.24
CA ALA A 17 49.18 -17.93 -40.69
C ALA A 17 49.74 -16.48 -40.43
N ILE A 18 50.82 -16.18 -39.68
CA ILE A 18 52.25 -16.36 -39.98
C ILE A 18 53.07 -15.89 -38.74
N VAL A 19 54.22 -16.54 -38.57
CA VAL A 19 55.28 -16.46 -37.55
C VAL A 19 56.31 -15.35 -37.85
N ALA A 20 56.95 -14.79 -36.82
CA ALA A 20 58.39 -14.44 -36.88
C ALA A 20 59.04 -14.40 -35.48
N LEU A 21 60.08 -15.23 -35.31
CA LEU A 21 61.02 -15.30 -34.17
C LEU A 21 62.13 -14.25 -34.31
N ALA A 22 62.68 -13.77 -33.19
CA ALA A 22 64.12 -13.54 -33.05
C ALA A 22 64.57 -13.65 -31.58
N VAL A 23 65.63 -14.43 -31.38
CA VAL A 23 66.31 -14.79 -30.13
C VAL A 23 67.55 -13.91 -29.97
N THR A 24 67.89 -13.48 -28.75
CA THR A 24 69.26 -13.50 -28.19
C THR A 24 69.24 -13.09 -26.73
N GLY A 25 69.85 -13.90 -25.85
CA GLY A 25 70.08 -13.58 -24.44
C GLY A 25 71.55 -13.30 -24.14
N LEU A 26 71.81 -12.48 -23.12
CA LEU A 26 73.02 -12.48 -22.26
C LEU A 26 72.85 -11.48 -21.08
N VAL A 27 72.72 -12.07 -19.88
CA VAL A 27 73.17 -11.70 -18.49
C VAL A 27 74.05 -10.43 -18.36
N LEU A 28 74.03 -9.51 -17.37
CA LEU A 28 73.22 -9.00 -16.22
C LEU A 28 73.83 -7.59 -15.89
N PRO A 29 73.13 -6.62 -15.27
CA PRO A 29 73.45 -6.35 -13.86
C PRO A 29 72.23 -5.94 -12.99
N THR A 30 72.34 -6.33 -11.72
CA THR A 30 71.66 -5.87 -10.50
C THR A 30 70.64 -4.72 -10.63
N TYR A 31 69.36 -5.05 -10.49
CA TYR A 31 68.31 -4.08 -10.16
C TYR A 31 68.26 -3.84 -8.65
N ALA A 32 68.27 -2.56 -8.28
CA ALA A 32 68.00 -2.08 -6.94
C ALA A 32 66.60 -2.53 -6.46
N LEU A 33 66.51 -2.81 -5.16
CA LEU A 33 65.27 -3.12 -4.45
C LEU A 33 64.25 -1.98 -4.61
N ALA A 34 63.23 -2.18 -5.45
CA ALA A 34 62.00 -1.41 -5.36
C ALA A 34 61.15 -2.04 -4.25
N GLN A 35 61.01 -1.31 -3.13
CA GLN A 35 60.04 -1.65 -2.08
C GLN A 35 58.65 -1.79 -2.72
N GLN A 36 58.09 -2.99 -2.63
CA GLN A 36 56.67 -3.21 -2.90
C GLN A 36 55.88 -2.37 -1.89
N GLY A 37 55.28 -1.28 -2.37
CA GLY A 37 54.31 -0.53 -1.60
C GLY A 37 53.19 -1.49 -1.17
N ALA A 38 52.91 -1.53 0.13
CA ALA A 38 51.79 -2.28 0.67
C ALA A 38 50.51 -1.90 -0.09
N PRO A 39 49.60 -2.86 -0.38
CA PRO A 39 48.31 -2.51 -0.92
C PRO A 39 47.64 -1.52 0.03
N ALA A 40 47.26 -0.35 -0.48
CA ALA A 40 46.46 0.61 0.26
C ALA A 40 45.22 -0.15 0.77
N ALA A 41 45.09 -0.26 2.08
CA ALA A 41 43.88 -0.82 2.68
C ALA A 41 42.70 0.02 2.16
N GLN A 42 41.86 -0.57 1.29
CA GLN A 42 40.52 -0.03 1.09
C GLN A 42 39.89 0.05 2.46
N ALA A 43 39.76 1.27 2.99
CA ALA A 43 38.98 1.52 4.19
C ALA A 43 37.60 0.92 3.92
N ALA A 44 37.22 -0.07 4.71
CA ALA A 44 35.86 -0.59 4.68
C ALA A 44 34.94 0.60 4.96
N THR A 45 34.27 1.10 3.93
CA THR A 45 33.15 2.04 4.12
C THR A 45 32.20 1.35 5.09
N PRO A 46 31.93 1.93 6.28
CA PRO A 46 30.97 1.36 7.18
C PRO A 46 29.70 1.17 6.37
N ASN A 47 29.24 -0.08 6.27
CA ASN A 47 27.97 -0.34 5.61
C ASN A 47 26.92 0.34 6.49
N LEU A 48 26.48 1.55 6.09
CA LEU A 48 25.46 2.32 6.78
C LEU A 48 24.12 1.63 6.52
N ALA A 49 23.92 0.46 7.12
CA ALA A 49 22.70 -0.29 7.01
C ALA A 49 21.56 0.53 7.60
N TRP A 50 20.49 0.64 6.83
CA TRP A 50 19.23 1.26 7.22
C TRP A 50 18.13 0.19 7.14
N PRO A 51 17.08 0.26 7.97
CA PRO A 51 16.90 1.19 9.09
C PRO A 51 17.93 0.98 10.21
N ARG A 52 18.08 1.98 11.08
CA ARG A 52 18.87 1.88 12.31
C ARG A 52 17.95 1.76 13.49
N ASP A 53 18.28 0.85 14.39
CA ASP A 53 17.40 0.50 15.49
C ASP A 53 18.12 0.53 16.83
N PHE A 54 17.46 1.00 17.88
CA PHE A 54 18.01 1.05 19.23
C PHE A 54 16.93 1.24 20.29
N ASP A 55 17.26 0.92 21.53
CA ASP A 55 16.33 1.04 22.66
C ASP A 55 16.31 2.48 23.22
N VAL A 56 15.12 2.95 23.56
CA VAL A 56 14.83 4.21 24.25
C VAL A 56 13.92 3.90 25.45
N GLY A 57 14.53 3.70 26.62
CA GLY A 57 13.82 3.15 27.78
C GLY A 57 13.35 1.72 27.48
N ASN A 58 12.04 1.47 27.59
CA ASN A 58 11.42 0.18 27.26
C ASN A 58 10.96 0.09 25.80
N ASP A 59 11.04 1.20 25.06
CA ASP A 59 10.60 1.26 23.67
C ASP A 59 11.77 0.97 22.72
N ARG A 60 11.40 0.49 21.53
CA ARG A 60 12.25 0.36 20.36
C ARG A 60 12.08 1.58 19.47
N LEU A 61 13.19 2.25 19.16
CA LEU A 61 13.25 3.30 18.15
C LEU A 61 13.87 2.74 16.87
N GLU A 62 13.18 2.91 15.76
CA GLU A 62 13.71 2.73 14.41
C GLU A 62 13.85 4.09 13.74
N LEU A 63 15.02 4.36 13.19
CA LEU A 63 15.33 5.54 12.39
C LEU A 63 15.55 5.08 10.95
N TYR A 64 14.74 5.57 10.03
CA TYR A 64 14.84 5.25 8.62
C TYR A 64 15.86 6.15 7.92
N GLN A 65 16.28 5.75 6.72
CA GLN A 65 17.29 6.48 5.96
C GLN A 65 16.90 7.96 5.82
N PRO A 66 17.77 8.91 6.25
CA PRO A 66 17.51 10.33 6.10
C PRO A 66 17.41 10.72 4.63
N GLN A 67 16.47 11.60 4.34
CA GLN A 67 16.29 12.19 3.02
C GLN A 67 16.72 13.66 3.04
N ILE A 68 17.31 14.11 1.94
CA ILE A 68 17.77 15.49 1.78
C ILE A 68 16.65 16.35 1.22
N ASP A 69 16.22 17.33 2.00
CA ASP A 69 15.14 18.26 1.62
C ASP A 69 15.71 19.54 1.00
N SER A 70 16.87 20.00 1.46
CA SER A 70 17.50 21.24 0.98
C SER A 70 19.01 21.12 0.90
N TRP A 71 19.58 21.81 -0.09
CA TRP A 71 21.02 21.93 -0.26
C TRP A 71 21.34 23.33 -0.79
N THR A 72 21.78 24.21 0.10
CA THR A 72 22.08 25.62 -0.23
C THR A 72 23.53 25.92 0.14
N GLY A 73 24.39 26.09 -0.87
CA GLY A 73 25.83 26.25 -0.66
C GLY A 73 26.43 25.03 0.04
N ASN A 74 27.08 25.26 1.19
CA ASN A 74 27.67 24.19 2.02
C ASN A 74 26.68 23.60 3.05
N ARG A 75 25.43 24.06 3.08
CA ARG A 75 24.46 23.68 4.10
C ARG A 75 23.47 22.68 3.54
N ILE A 76 23.34 21.54 4.22
CA ILE A 76 22.35 20.52 3.92
C ILE A 76 21.30 20.50 5.03
N GLY A 77 20.03 20.44 4.64
CA GLY A 77 18.91 20.18 5.53
C GLY A 77 18.16 18.94 5.07
N GLY A 78 17.69 18.16 6.03
CA GLY A 78 16.94 16.95 5.73
C GLY A 78 16.14 16.45 6.91
N ARG A 79 15.49 15.31 6.69
CA ARG A 79 14.67 14.64 7.70
C ARG A 79 14.83 13.13 7.61
N ALA A 80 14.71 12.48 8.76
CA ALA A 80 14.61 11.03 8.85
C ALA A 80 13.24 10.68 9.46
N ALA A 81 12.49 9.80 8.80
CA ALA A 81 11.31 9.20 9.42
C ALA A 81 11.76 8.30 10.59
N LEU A 82 10.91 8.17 11.60
CA LEU A 82 11.15 7.31 12.75
C LEU A 82 9.88 6.60 13.20
N ALA A 83 10.07 5.44 13.83
CA ALA A 83 9.03 4.67 14.51
C ALA A 83 9.47 4.38 15.95
N ILE A 84 8.62 4.67 16.94
CA ILE A 84 8.90 4.47 18.37
C ILE A 84 7.74 3.74 19.04
N GLY A 85 8.00 2.63 19.73
CA GLY A 85 6.96 1.91 20.47
C GLY A 85 7.48 0.68 21.20
N PRO A 86 6.58 -0.09 21.84
CA PRO A 86 6.96 -1.34 22.49
C PRO A 86 7.60 -2.30 21.49
N LYS A 87 8.57 -3.11 21.93
CA LYS A 87 9.32 -4.05 21.07
C LYS A 87 8.42 -4.99 20.25
N ASP A 88 7.32 -5.44 20.86
CA ASP A 88 6.34 -6.35 20.24
C ASP A 88 4.97 -5.66 20.03
N GLY A 89 4.96 -4.33 19.96
CA GLY A 89 3.74 -3.52 19.85
C GLY A 89 3.71 -2.68 18.57
N THR A 90 2.54 -2.07 18.31
CA THR A 90 2.41 -1.11 17.22
C THR A 90 3.17 0.17 17.57
N PRO A 91 4.18 0.58 16.77
CA PRO A 91 4.88 1.82 16.99
C PRO A 91 4.02 3.02 16.58
N VAL A 92 4.39 4.19 17.10
CA VAL A 92 3.93 5.48 16.59
C VAL A 92 5.03 6.13 15.76
N TYR A 93 4.64 6.94 14.77
CA TYR A 93 5.55 7.48 13.78
C TYR A 93 5.80 8.98 13.95
N GLY A 94 6.95 9.40 13.42
CA GLY A 94 7.43 10.76 13.55
C GLY A 94 8.55 11.09 12.58
N PHE A 95 9.18 12.24 12.79
CA PHE A 95 10.38 12.64 12.05
C PHE A 95 11.40 13.33 12.94
N ALA A 96 12.67 13.15 12.58
CA ALA A 96 13.78 13.96 13.07
C ALA A 96 14.29 14.86 11.94
N THR A 97 14.13 16.17 12.09
CA THR A 97 14.74 17.16 11.19
C THR A 97 16.15 17.44 11.63
N PHE A 98 17.07 17.47 10.68
CA PHE A 98 18.47 17.75 10.94
C PHE A 98 19.04 18.73 9.93
N THR A 99 20.21 19.23 10.28
CA THR A 99 21.02 20.06 9.40
C THR A 99 22.49 19.67 9.54
N ALA A 100 23.27 19.77 8.47
CA ALA A 100 24.71 19.50 8.46
C ALA A 100 25.46 20.48 7.55
N ASP A 101 26.76 20.66 7.79
CA ASP A 101 27.68 21.32 6.87
C ASP A 101 28.30 20.23 5.97
N ALA A 102 28.51 20.50 4.68
CA ALA A 102 28.76 19.47 3.66
C ALA A 102 29.99 19.73 2.79
N THR A 103 31.15 19.23 3.21
CA THR A 103 32.39 19.38 2.43
C THR A 103 32.44 18.35 1.31
N ILE A 104 32.41 18.80 0.05
CA ILE A 104 32.36 17.93 -1.14
C ILE A 104 33.76 17.69 -1.70
N ASP A 105 34.17 16.42 -1.78
CA ASP A 105 35.31 15.97 -2.57
C ASP A 105 34.80 15.35 -3.89
N LYS A 106 34.85 16.16 -4.96
CA LYS A 106 34.40 15.72 -6.29
C LYS A 106 35.31 14.68 -6.91
N ALA A 107 36.62 14.69 -6.59
CA ALA A 107 37.57 13.75 -7.16
C ALA A 107 37.38 12.36 -6.57
N ALA A 108 37.11 12.27 -5.27
CA ALA A 108 36.79 11.01 -4.59
C ALA A 108 35.32 10.59 -4.71
N GLY A 109 34.43 11.50 -5.14
CA GLY A 109 32.99 11.25 -5.19
C GLY A 109 32.35 11.13 -3.81
N LEU A 110 32.92 11.80 -2.81
CA LEU A 110 32.52 11.72 -1.40
C LEU A 110 32.07 13.08 -0.87
N VAL A 111 31.22 13.05 0.13
CA VAL A 111 30.82 14.24 0.90
C VAL A 111 31.04 13.94 2.38
N HIS A 112 31.79 14.80 3.04
CA HIS A 112 31.93 14.78 4.49
C HIS A 112 30.90 15.72 5.12
N LEU A 113 30.00 15.14 5.92
CA LEU A 113 28.97 15.85 6.67
C LEU A 113 29.42 16.04 8.11
N ASP A 114 29.63 17.29 8.53
CA ASP A 114 29.98 17.66 9.90
C ASP A 114 28.96 18.63 10.50
N LYS A 115 29.12 18.94 11.79
CA LYS A 115 28.18 19.76 12.59
C LYS A 115 26.71 19.32 12.44
N ILE A 116 26.49 18.01 12.40
CA ILE A 116 25.17 17.41 12.29
C ILE A 116 24.38 17.80 13.55
N THR A 117 23.28 18.50 13.37
CA THR A 117 22.41 18.97 14.45
C THR A 117 20.99 18.51 14.19
N VAL A 118 20.42 17.73 15.10
CA VAL A 118 18.97 17.46 15.10
C VAL A 118 18.27 18.69 15.64
N THR A 119 17.60 19.42 14.76
CA THR A 119 16.94 20.69 15.07
C THR A 119 15.54 20.47 15.64
N LYS A 120 14.87 19.38 15.26
CA LYS A 120 13.53 19.04 15.74
C LYS A 120 13.32 17.53 15.71
N VAL A 121 12.63 17.01 16.72
CA VAL A 121 11.99 15.69 16.70
C VAL A 121 10.51 15.90 16.96
N GLU A 122 9.67 15.24 16.15
CA GLU A 122 8.22 15.21 16.32
C GLU A 122 7.78 13.75 16.32
N VAL A 123 6.98 13.35 17.31
CA VAL A 123 6.28 12.07 17.39
C VAL A 123 4.80 12.40 17.42
N VAL A 124 4.10 12.16 16.32
CA VAL A 124 2.90 12.93 15.99
C VAL A 124 1.74 12.68 16.96
N THR A 125 1.49 11.41 17.29
CA THR A 125 0.41 10.98 18.20
C THR A 125 0.89 10.72 19.63
N ALA A 126 2.20 10.82 19.89
CA ALA A 126 2.81 10.67 21.22
C ALA A 126 3.89 11.75 21.44
N PRO A 127 3.53 13.04 21.43
CA PRO A 127 4.48 14.16 21.47
C PRO A 127 5.37 14.16 22.73
N GLU A 128 4.91 13.56 23.82
CA GLU A 128 5.66 13.36 25.06
C GLU A 128 6.91 12.48 24.88
N LYS A 129 6.97 11.63 23.85
CA LYS A 129 8.15 10.81 23.54
C LYS A 129 9.26 11.57 22.82
N ALA A 130 8.95 12.72 22.20
CA ALA A 130 9.89 13.45 21.35
C ALA A 130 11.20 13.87 22.05
N PRO A 131 11.20 14.36 23.32
CA PRO A 131 12.45 14.71 24.00
C PRO A 131 13.40 13.52 24.20
N ALA A 132 12.86 12.37 24.61
CA ALA A 132 13.64 11.15 24.83
C ALA A 132 14.22 10.61 23.52
N VAL A 133 13.43 10.62 22.45
CA VAL A 133 13.87 10.26 21.09
C VAL A 133 15.00 11.19 20.62
N LYS A 134 14.85 12.51 20.80
CA LYS A 134 15.88 13.48 20.42
C LYS A 134 17.19 13.22 21.15
N GLN A 135 17.14 13.05 22.47
CA GLN A 135 18.32 12.76 23.28
C GLN A 135 19.01 11.47 22.81
N ALA A 136 18.23 10.42 22.51
CA ALA A 136 18.77 9.14 22.06
C ALA A 136 19.45 9.25 20.68
N ILE A 137 18.94 10.08 19.77
CA ILE A 137 19.57 10.37 18.48
C ILE A 137 20.85 11.20 18.70
N ASP A 138 20.77 12.29 19.47
CA ASP A 138 21.91 13.19 19.71
C ASP A 138 23.12 12.45 20.30
N GLN A 139 22.90 11.52 21.24
CA GLN A 139 23.94 10.68 21.85
C GLN A 139 24.65 9.75 20.86
N ARG A 140 24.04 9.48 19.71
CA ARG A 140 24.56 8.57 18.67
C ARG A 140 25.12 9.30 17.47
N LEU A 141 25.03 10.63 17.43
CA LEU A 141 25.65 11.42 16.37
C LEU A 141 27.18 11.34 16.48
N PRO A 142 27.88 10.94 15.43
CA PRO A 142 29.34 10.89 15.45
C PRO A 142 29.90 12.31 15.48
N SER A 143 30.70 12.61 16.52
CA SER A 143 31.31 13.93 16.70
C SER A 143 32.27 14.32 15.57
N ALA A 144 32.86 13.34 14.90
CA ALA A 144 33.73 13.52 13.73
C ALA A 144 32.97 13.67 12.41
N GLY A 145 31.63 13.67 12.42
CA GLY A 145 30.83 13.69 11.20
C GLY A 145 30.71 12.32 10.51
N ILE A 146 30.09 12.32 9.32
CA ILE A 146 29.84 11.12 8.51
C ILE A 146 30.28 11.40 7.08
N THR A 147 31.00 10.45 6.48
CA THR A 147 31.31 10.50 5.05
C THR A 147 30.35 9.59 4.28
N VAL A 148 29.72 10.14 3.24
CA VAL A 148 28.77 9.44 2.37
C VAL A 148 29.13 9.67 0.90
N ALA A 149 28.63 8.80 0.02
CA ALA A 149 28.85 8.97 -1.41
C ALA A 149 28.03 10.16 -1.96
N LEU A 150 28.67 11.01 -2.77
CA LEU A 150 28.04 12.21 -3.35
C LEU A 150 26.81 11.85 -4.19
N ASN A 151 26.91 10.77 -4.97
CA ASN A 151 25.81 10.28 -5.81
C ASN A 151 24.58 9.88 -4.98
N GLN A 152 24.76 9.32 -3.78
CA GLN A 152 23.66 8.92 -2.90
C GLN A 152 22.91 10.14 -2.36
N LEU A 153 23.63 11.20 -1.96
CA LEU A 153 23.01 12.45 -1.54
C LEU A 153 22.28 13.15 -2.69
N GLN A 154 22.89 13.20 -3.87
CA GLN A 154 22.28 13.76 -5.07
C GLN A 154 21.03 12.99 -5.49
N ALA A 155 21.08 11.65 -5.43
CA ALA A 155 19.93 10.80 -5.72
C ALA A 155 18.79 11.04 -4.71
N SER A 156 19.10 11.12 -3.41
CA SER A 156 18.10 11.43 -2.38
C SER A 156 17.43 12.79 -2.64
N TYR A 157 18.23 13.83 -2.93
CA TYR A 157 17.70 15.17 -3.21
C TYR A 157 16.84 15.21 -4.48
N ALA A 158 17.30 14.58 -5.56
CA ALA A 158 16.57 14.53 -6.82
C ALA A 158 15.26 13.74 -6.71
N VAL A 159 15.25 12.64 -5.96
CA VAL A 159 14.03 11.86 -5.67
C VAL A 159 13.03 12.71 -4.90
N ASN A 160 13.48 13.47 -3.90
CA ASN A 160 12.61 14.36 -3.12
C ASN A 160 11.99 15.48 -3.98
N GLN A 161 12.79 16.15 -4.80
CA GLN A 161 12.30 17.16 -5.75
C GLN A 161 11.24 16.58 -6.71
N LYS A 162 11.43 15.34 -7.17
CA LYS A 162 10.48 14.67 -8.05
C LYS A 162 9.22 14.20 -7.31
N LEU A 163 9.33 13.76 -6.06
CA LEU A 163 8.19 13.40 -5.21
C LEU A 163 7.27 14.60 -4.98
N GLU A 164 7.83 15.78 -4.71
CA GLU A 164 7.05 17.03 -4.59
C GLU A 164 6.27 17.32 -5.88
N ALA A 165 6.89 17.14 -7.05
CA ALA A 165 6.23 17.30 -8.34
C ALA A 165 5.15 16.24 -8.63
N LEU A 166 5.28 15.03 -8.09
CA LEU A 166 4.31 13.94 -8.24
C LEU A 166 3.09 14.09 -7.32
N GLN A 167 3.27 14.67 -6.12
CA GLN A 167 2.15 14.99 -5.22
C GLN A 167 1.19 16.03 -5.80
N ALA A 168 1.63 16.81 -6.80
CA ALA A 168 0.79 17.78 -7.50
C ALA A 168 -0.11 17.17 -8.59
N GLN A 169 -0.06 15.84 -8.83
CA GLN A 169 -0.88 15.22 -9.86
C GLN A 169 -2.36 15.14 -9.45
N PRO A 170 -3.30 15.52 -10.32
CA PRO A 170 -4.72 15.38 -10.04
C PRO A 170 -5.09 13.91 -9.79
N VAL A 171 -5.69 13.63 -8.64
CA VAL A 171 -6.31 12.33 -8.36
C VAL A 171 -7.76 12.37 -8.87
N GLU A 172 -8.16 11.37 -9.63
CA GLU A 172 -9.56 11.24 -10.05
C GLU A 172 -10.46 10.89 -8.85
N ASN A 173 -11.39 11.80 -8.55
CA ASN A 173 -12.35 11.66 -7.46
C ASN A 173 -13.77 11.39 -7.98
N ALA A 174 -13.87 10.48 -8.96
CA ALA A 174 -15.17 10.03 -9.45
C ALA A 174 -16.00 9.45 -8.29
N VAL A 175 -17.25 9.89 -8.20
CA VAL A 175 -18.18 9.46 -7.15
C VAL A 175 -18.74 8.09 -7.55
N PRO A 176 -18.50 7.02 -6.77
CA PRO A 176 -19.14 5.73 -7.03
C PRO A 176 -20.64 5.83 -6.73
N ALA A 177 -21.44 4.85 -7.17
CA ALA A 177 -22.77 4.68 -6.61
C ALA A 177 -22.62 4.31 -5.13
N ILE A 178 -23.19 5.11 -4.23
CA ILE A 178 -23.12 4.87 -2.79
C ILE A 178 -24.52 4.46 -2.34
N LEU A 179 -24.65 3.20 -1.92
CA LEU A 179 -25.93 2.57 -1.60
C LEU A 179 -25.97 2.19 -0.13
N PHE A 180 -27.07 2.53 0.56
CA PHE A 180 -27.30 2.16 1.95
C PHE A 180 -28.32 1.01 2.02
N THR A 181 -28.07 0.06 2.92
CA THR A 181 -29.00 -1.02 3.27
C THR A 181 -29.02 -1.23 4.77
N ASP A 182 -30.18 -1.60 5.30
CA ASP A 182 -30.42 -1.91 6.71
C ASP A 182 -30.54 -3.42 6.98
N THR A 183 -30.31 -4.23 5.94
CA THR A 183 -30.35 -5.69 5.98
C THR A 183 -29.07 -6.26 5.40
N LEU A 184 -28.68 -7.44 5.89
CA LEU A 184 -27.47 -8.11 5.40
C LEU A 184 -27.56 -8.33 3.89
N THR A 185 -26.68 -7.67 3.16
CA THR A 185 -26.68 -7.64 1.70
C THR A 185 -25.27 -7.90 1.18
N ILE A 186 -25.15 -8.70 0.13
CA ILE A 186 -23.87 -8.91 -0.55
C ILE A 186 -23.88 -8.12 -1.86
N LEU A 187 -22.92 -7.21 -2.00
CA LEU A 187 -22.59 -6.58 -3.26
C LEU A 187 -21.79 -7.57 -4.13
N VAL A 188 -22.28 -7.85 -5.34
CA VAL A 188 -21.62 -8.69 -6.34
C VAL A 188 -21.25 -7.83 -7.54
N PRO A 189 -19.98 -7.39 -7.64
CA PRO A 189 -19.54 -6.58 -8.77
C PRO A 189 -19.43 -7.41 -10.05
N VAL A 190 -19.92 -6.84 -11.15
CA VAL A 190 -19.68 -7.25 -12.54
C VAL A 190 -18.96 -6.08 -13.21
N ALA A 191 -17.78 -6.30 -13.78
CA ALA A 191 -17.01 -5.21 -14.37
C ALA A 191 -17.53 -4.82 -15.76
N GLY A 192 -18.40 -3.80 -15.83
CA GLY A 192 -19.06 -3.37 -17.06
C GLY A 192 -20.20 -4.28 -17.49
N GLU A 193 -20.51 -4.28 -18.79
CA GLU A 193 -21.54 -5.17 -19.36
C GLU A 193 -21.16 -6.65 -19.20
N PRO A 194 -22.12 -7.56 -18.95
CA PRO A 194 -21.84 -8.97 -18.69
C PRO A 194 -21.14 -9.67 -19.86
N VAL A 195 -19.98 -10.27 -19.58
CA VAL A 195 -19.23 -11.04 -20.57
C VAL A 195 -19.62 -12.51 -20.46
N LEU A 196 -20.54 -12.94 -21.33
CA LEU A 196 -21.05 -14.32 -21.38
C LEU A 196 -20.12 -15.23 -22.19
N LYS A 197 -19.76 -16.38 -21.62
CA LYS A 197 -19.03 -17.45 -22.31
C LYS A 197 -19.75 -18.78 -22.20
N SER A 198 -19.73 -19.56 -23.28
CA SER A 198 -20.22 -20.94 -23.28
C SER A 198 -19.44 -21.81 -22.29
N ILE A 199 -20.09 -22.86 -21.80
CA ILE A 199 -19.51 -23.81 -20.85
C ILE A 199 -19.33 -25.15 -21.55
N ASP A 200 -18.12 -25.72 -21.51
CA ASP A 200 -17.83 -26.98 -22.19
C ASP A 200 -18.75 -28.11 -21.72
N GLY A 201 -19.43 -28.76 -22.67
CA GLY A 201 -20.37 -29.85 -22.41
C GLY A 201 -21.74 -29.42 -21.87
N ILE A 202 -22.04 -28.11 -21.83
CA ILE A 202 -23.31 -27.55 -21.36
C ILE A 202 -23.83 -26.56 -22.41
N SER A 203 -24.95 -26.88 -23.06
CA SER A 203 -25.56 -26.02 -24.11
C SER A 203 -26.47 -24.93 -23.56
N ASP A 204 -27.14 -25.21 -22.44
CA ASP A 204 -28.28 -24.40 -21.99
C ASP A 204 -27.88 -23.27 -21.02
N PHE A 205 -26.58 -23.13 -20.75
CA PHE A 205 -26.03 -22.13 -19.83
C PHE A 205 -24.76 -21.48 -20.38
N GLN A 206 -24.60 -20.20 -20.04
CA GLN A 206 -23.38 -19.43 -20.24
C GLN A 206 -22.88 -18.90 -18.89
N ARG A 207 -21.56 -18.74 -18.72
CA ARG A 207 -20.94 -18.15 -17.53
C ARG A 207 -20.67 -16.66 -17.74
N VAL A 208 -20.97 -15.83 -16.75
CA VAL A 208 -20.53 -14.43 -16.70
C VAL A 208 -19.09 -14.39 -16.18
N MET A 209 -18.16 -13.88 -16.99
CA MET A 209 -16.71 -13.98 -16.72
C MET A 209 -16.10 -12.77 -16.03
N ASN A 210 -16.73 -11.62 -16.13
CA ASN A 210 -16.28 -10.36 -15.53
C ASN A 210 -16.81 -10.16 -14.11
N THR A 211 -17.00 -11.26 -13.37
CA THR A 211 -17.30 -11.28 -11.94
C THR A 211 -16.56 -12.45 -11.28
N ARG A 212 -16.24 -12.30 -9.99
CA ARG A 212 -15.55 -13.36 -9.21
C ARG A 212 -16.52 -14.45 -8.77
N ALA A 213 -17.78 -14.11 -8.52
CA ALA A 213 -18.80 -15.04 -8.09
C ALA A 213 -19.19 -16.01 -9.21
N LEU A 214 -19.78 -17.15 -8.87
CA LEU A 214 -20.35 -18.03 -9.88
C LEU A 214 -21.69 -17.47 -10.34
N MET A 215 -21.70 -16.82 -11.50
CA MET A 215 -22.91 -16.33 -12.15
C MET A 215 -23.09 -16.97 -13.51
N LEU A 216 -24.26 -17.56 -13.73
CA LEU A 216 -24.65 -18.24 -14.95
C LEU A 216 -25.88 -17.55 -15.56
N ARG A 217 -26.05 -17.67 -16.87
CA ARG A 217 -27.27 -17.26 -17.58
C ARG A 217 -27.80 -18.44 -18.37
N ASP A 218 -29.06 -18.79 -18.18
CA ASP A 218 -29.69 -19.86 -18.95
C ASP A 218 -30.20 -19.41 -20.33
N ALA A 219 -30.63 -20.37 -21.15
CA ALA A 219 -31.19 -20.11 -22.48
C ALA A 219 -32.47 -19.25 -22.47
N GLY A 220 -33.20 -19.22 -21.35
CA GLY A 220 -34.35 -18.33 -21.13
C GLY A 220 -33.95 -16.90 -20.75
N GLY A 221 -32.66 -16.65 -20.58
CA GLY A 221 -32.10 -15.35 -20.21
C GLY A 221 -32.12 -15.05 -18.71
N VAL A 222 -32.48 -16.01 -17.85
CA VAL A 222 -32.46 -15.87 -16.40
C VAL A 222 -31.03 -16.00 -15.91
N PHE A 223 -30.62 -15.08 -15.03
CA PHE A 223 -29.35 -15.15 -14.34
C PHE A 223 -29.50 -15.94 -13.06
N HIS A 224 -28.52 -16.80 -12.79
CA HIS A 224 -28.40 -17.64 -11.62
C HIS A 224 -27.08 -17.33 -10.92
N LEU A 225 -27.10 -17.09 -9.61
CA LEU A 225 -25.93 -16.76 -8.81
C LEU A 225 -25.81 -17.74 -7.65
N GLN A 226 -24.61 -18.29 -7.45
CA GLN A 226 -24.27 -18.98 -6.21
C GLN A 226 -23.50 -18.02 -5.31
N ALA A 227 -24.04 -17.73 -4.13
CA ALA A 227 -23.44 -16.83 -3.15
C ALA A 227 -23.86 -17.25 -1.74
N ALA A 228 -22.95 -17.13 -0.76
CA ALA A 228 -23.22 -17.39 0.65
C ALA A 228 -23.83 -18.78 0.96
N GLY A 229 -23.52 -19.78 0.11
CA GLY A 229 -24.06 -21.14 0.24
C GLY A 229 -25.49 -21.32 -0.30
N THR A 230 -26.06 -20.30 -0.94
CA THR A 230 -27.43 -20.28 -1.48
C THR A 230 -27.42 -19.98 -2.99
N TRP A 231 -28.44 -20.48 -3.70
CA TRP A 231 -28.69 -20.10 -5.09
C TRP A 231 -29.70 -18.97 -5.16
N TYR A 232 -29.48 -18.06 -6.10
CA TYR A 232 -30.37 -16.94 -6.39
C TYR A 232 -30.65 -16.87 -7.89
N GLU A 233 -31.80 -16.32 -8.26
CA GLU A 233 -32.16 -16.07 -9.65
C GLU A 233 -32.77 -14.69 -9.88
N THR A 234 -32.58 -14.16 -11.10
CA THR A 234 -33.25 -12.94 -11.56
C THR A 234 -33.35 -12.88 -13.07
N LYS A 235 -34.33 -12.13 -13.60
CA LYS A 235 -34.47 -11.85 -15.04
C LYS A 235 -33.67 -10.62 -15.50
N SER A 236 -33.23 -9.78 -14.57
CA SER A 236 -32.46 -8.57 -14.83
C SER A 236 -31.35 -8.46 -13.81
N LEU A 237 -30.10 -8.30 -14.23
CA LEU A 237 -28.95 -8.30 -13.33
C LEU A 237 -29.07 -7.29 -12.19
N THR A 238 -29.54 -6.07 -12.49
CA THR A 238 -29.76 -5.01 -11.49
C THR A 238 -31.15 -5.06 -10.87
N GLY A 239 -31.92 -6.13 -11.12
CA GLY A 239 -33.23 -6.36 -10.54
C GLY A 239 -33.16 -7.05 -9.18
N THR A 240 -34.33 -7.39 -8.64
CA THR A 240 -34.43 -8.18 -7.42
C THR A 240 -33.97 -9.61 -7.67
N TRP A 241 -33.08 -10.11 -6.83
CA TRP A 241 -32.63 -11.49 -6.81
C TRP A 241 -33.44 -12.30 -5.80
N LEU A 242 -34.01 -13.41 -6.24
CA LEU A 242 -34.83 -14.29 -5.41
C LEU A 242 -34.06 -15.55 -5.05
N VAL A 243 -34.23 -16.05 -3.83
CA VAL A 243 -33.63 -17.32 -3.40
C VAL A 243 -34.25 -18.49 -4.18
N THR A 244 -33.40 -19.35 -4.73
CA THR A 244 -33.75 -20.61 -5.40
C THR A 244 -33.37 -21.78 -4.47
N PRO A 245 -34.27 -22.23 -3.57
CA PRO A 245 -33.93 -23.22 -2.55
C PRO A 245 -33.65 -24.62 -3.10
N GLN A 246 -34.13 -24.92 -4.31
CA GLN A 246 -33.98 -26.22 -4.98
C GLN A 246 -33.45 -26.00 -6.40
N PRO A 247 -32.13 -25.80 -6.59
CA PRO A 247 -31.54 -25.59 -7.90
C PRO A 247 -31.69 -26.85 -8.76
N SER A 248 -32.04 -26.68 -10.04
CA SER A 248 -32.20 -27.80 -10.97
C SER A 248 -30.89 -28.60 -11.13
N SER A 249 -31.00 -29.88 -11.50
CA SER A 249 -29.84 -30.72 -11.79
C SER A 249 -29.00 -30.15 -12.94
N ALA A 250 -29.64 -29.53 -13.93
CA ALA A 250 -28.98 -28.84 -15.04
C ALA A 250 -28.16 -27.64 -14.56
N LEU A 251 -28.72 -26.80 -13.68
CA LEU A 251 -27.98 -25.68 -13.07
C LEU A 251 -26.78 -26.16 -12.26
N GLN A 252 -26.95 -27.22 -11.46
CA GLN A 252 -25.86 -27.80 -10.68
C GLN A 252 -24.76 -28.41 -11.58
N ALA A 253 -25.13 -29.04 -12.69
CA ALA A 253 -24.16 -29.56 -13.66
C ALA A 253 -23.40 -28.42 -14.36
N ALA A 254 -24.11 -27.36 -14.76
CA ALA A 254 -23.53 -26.15 -15.34
C ALA A 254 -22.54 -25.48 -14.39
N ALA A 255 -22.90 -25.35 -13.10
CA ALA A 255 -22.05 -24.81 -12.05
C ALA A 255 -20.73 -25.60 -11.91
N LYS A 256 -20.82 -26.93 -11.83
CA LYS A 256 -19.64 -27.82 -11.73
C LYS A 256 -18.74 -27.71 -12.96
N ALA A 257 -19.32 -27.61 -14.15
CA ALA A 257 -18.55 -27.45 -15.39
C ALA A 257 -17.90 -26.06 -15.47
N ALA A 258 -18.63 -25.00 -15.14
CA ALA A 258 -18.16 -23.62 -15.10
C ALA A 258 -16.96 -23.44 -14.16
N ALA A 259 -16.99 -24.05 -12.97
CA ALA A 259 -15.93 -23.95 -11.97
C ALA A 259 -14.57 -24.53 -12.44
N LYS A 260 -14.55 -25.38 -13.48
CA LYS A 260 -13.29 -25.91 -14.05
C LYS A 260 -12.49 -24.84 -14.80
N THR A 261 -13.15 -23.78 -15.27
CA THR A 261 -12.52 -22.68 -16.02
C THR A 261 -12.02 -21.54 -15.11
N GLY A 262 -12.08 -21.75 -13.80
CA GLY A 262 -11.59 -20.85 -12.77
C GLY A 262 -12.46 -20.94 -11.52
N THR A 263 -11.82 -21.12 -10.36
CA THR A 263 -12.48 -21.26 -9.05
C THR A 263 -13.28 -20.00 -8.73
N PRO A 264 -14.62 -20.08 -8.71
CA PRO A 264 -15.45 -18.95 -8.32
C PRO A 264 -15.31 -18.66 -6.82
N ASP A 265 -15.50 -17.39 -6.45
CA ASP A 265 -15.65 -17.00 -5.05
C ASP A 265 -17.06 -17.39 -4.57
N PRO A 266 -17.18 -18.26 -3.54
CA PRO A 266 -18.49 -18.69 -3.03
C PRO A 266 -19.17 -17.62 -2.17
N LEU A 267 -18.49 -16.51 -1.85
CA LEU A 267 -19.00 -15.40 -1.03
C LEU A 267 -19.55 -15.89 0.32
N LEU A 268 -18.83 -16.81 0.96
CA LEU A 268 -19.15 -17.33 2.28
C LEU A 268 -18.84 -16.29 3.37
N SER A 269 -19.28 -16.55 4.60
CA SER A 269 -18.85 -15.75 5.75
C SER A 269 -17.34 -15.81 5.94
N HIS A 270 -16.80 -14.91 6.76
CA HIS A 270 -15.39 -14.90 7.14
C HIS A 270 -14.88 -16.27 7.65
N ASP A 271 -15.74 -17.05 8.33
CA ASP A 271 -15.41 -18.38 8.85
C ASP A 271 -15.57 -19.50 7.80
N GLY A 272 -15.79 -19.15 6.53
CA GLY A 272 -15.99 -20.09 5.43
C GLY A 272 -17.31 -20.86 5.50
N LYS A 273 -18.34 -20.32 6.16
CA LYS A 273 -19.66 -20.96 6.33
C LYS A 273 -20.74 -20.29 5.47
N ALA A 274 -21.78 -21.05 5.16
CA ALA A 274 -23.01 -20.52 4.58
C ALA A 274 -23.66 -19.50 5.53
N ILE A 275 -24.33 -18.50 4.98
CA ILE A 275 -25.00 -17.45 5.74
C ILE A 275 -26.49 -17.78 5.85
N THR A 276 -27.01 -17.80 7.08
CA THR A 276 -28.42 -18.10 7.38
C THR A 276 -28.99 -17.02 8.31
N PRO A 277 -30.11 -16.37 7.96
CA PRO A 277 -30.85 -16.51 6.70
C PRO A 277 -30.05 -16.03 5.48
N PRO A 278 -30.39 -16.47 4.25
CA PRO A 278 -29.69 -16.02 3.05
C PRO A 278 -29.73 -14.49 2.91
N PRO A 279 -28.58 -13.84 2.65
CA PRO A 279 -28.52 -12.39 2.50
C PRO A 279 -29.24 -11.92 1.23
N ALA A 280 -29.61 -10.64 1.19
CA ALA A 280 -30.02 -10.00 -0.06
C ALA A 280 -28.83 -9.89 -1.02
N ILE A 281 -29.09 -9.89 -2.33
CA ILE A 281 -28.06 -9.72 -3.36
C ILE A 281 -28.28 -8.40 -4.06
N LEU A 282 -27.19 -7.64 -4.19
CA LEU A 282 -27.13 -6.45 -5.02
C LEU A 282 -26.01 -6.64 -6.06
N VAL A 283 -26.35 -6.62 -7.34
CA VAL A 283 -25.36 -6.68 -8.43
C VAL A 283 -25.16 -5.30 -9.01
N SER A 284 -23.90 -4.91 -9.23
CA SER A 284 -23.55 -3.66 -9.90
C SER A 284 -22.65 -3.91 -11.11
N THR A 285 -22.81 -3.09 -12.16
CA THR A 285 -21.95 -3.13 -13.37
C THR A 285 -20.90 -2.02 -13.39
N GLY A 286 -20.93 -1.12 -12.41
CA GLY A 286 -20.00 0.01 -12.28
C GLY A 286 -19.53 0.22 -10.83
N PRO A 287 -18.59 1.17 -10.61
CA PRO A 287 -18.07 1.48 -9.28
C PRO A 287 -19.19 1.76 -8.29
N THR A 288 -19.30 0.90 -7.27
CA THR A 288 -20.38 0.94 -6.27
C THR A 288 -19.78 0.63 -4.91
N GLU A 289 -20.16 1.41 -3.91
CA GLU A 289 -19.90 1.13 -2.50
C GLU A 289 -21.23 0.80 -1.82
N LEU A 290 -21.24 -0.29 -1.06
CA LEU A 290 -22.40 -0.71 -0.28
C LEU A 290 -22.11 -0.45 1.20
N ILE A 291 -22.89 0.43 1.80
CA ILE A 291 -22.83 0.76 3.22
C ILE A 291 -23.98 0.04 3.91
N GLN A 292 -23.65 -0.78 4.90
CA GLN A 292 -24.62 -1.60 5.61
C GLN A 292 -24.79 -1.11 7.04
N THR A 293 -26.04 -0.94 7.45
CA THR A 293 -26.41 -0.74 8.85
C THR A 293 -26.99 -2.02 9.43
N ASN A 294 -26.71 -2.28 10.70
CA ASN A 294 -27.41 -3.34 11.44
C ASN A 294 -28.80 -2.82 11.85
N GLY A 295 -29.81 -3.07 11.01
CA GLY A 295 -31.14 -2.49 11.14
C GLY A 295 -31.20 -1.01 10.74
N GLN A 296 -32.27 -0.31 11.13
CA GLN A 296 -32.47 1.10 10.79
C GLN A 296 -31.28 1.97 11.24
N PRO A 297 -30.87 3.00 10.47
CA PRO A 297 -29.77 3.89 10.85
C PRO A 297 -29.92 4.50 12.23
N GLN A 298 -28.87 4.42 13.05
CA GLN A 298 -28.83 4.95 14.41
C GLN A 298 -27.82 6.09 14.52
N MET A 299 -28.30 7.30 14.76
CA MET A 299 -27.46 8.49 14.88
C MET A 299 -27.19 8.80 16.35
N LEU A 300 -25.91 8.88 16.74
CA LEU A 300 -25.47 9.22 18.09
C LEU A 300 -24.59 10.47 18.08
N PRO A 301 -24.64 11.35 19.10
CA PRO A 301 -23.74 12.49 19.20
C PRO A 301 -22.27 12.06 19.27
N VAL A 302 -21.41 12.79 18.56
CA VAL A 302 -19.95 12.63 18.67
C VAL A 302 -19.44 13.60 19.73
N THR A 303 -18.97 13.06 20.86
CA THR A 303 -18.50 13.83 22.02
C THR A 303 -17.48 14.91 21.64
N GLY A 304 -17.70 16.14 22.10
CA GLY A 304 -16.80 17.27 21.83
C GLY A 304 -17.02 17.96 20.48
N THR A 305 -18.05 17.56 19.74
CA THR A 305 -18.41 18.11 18.44
C THR A 305 -19.92 18.34 18.33
N SER A 306 -20.35 18.98 17.24
CA SER A 306 -21.76 19.08 16.85
C SER A 306 -22.18 17.99 15.86
N LEU A 307 -21.30 17.04 15.54
CA LEU A 307 -21.58 15.95 14.60
C LEU A 307 -22.41 14.84 15.25
N LEU A 308 -23.18 14.15 14.43
CA LEU A 308 -23.74 12.84 14.74
C LEU A 308 -22.96 11.76 13.97
N THR A 309 -22.77 10.59 14.56
CA THR A 309 -22.21 9.40 13.91
C THR A 309 -23.29 8.34 13.73
N MET A 310 -23.28 7.65 12.60
CA MET A 310 -24.13 6.47 12.38
C MET A 310 -23.46 5.26 13.04
N SER A 311 -23.85 4.99 14.28
CA SER A 311 -23.13 4.04 15.15
C SER A 311 -23.23 2.59 14.71
N ASN A 312 -24.31 2.23 14.00
CA ASN A 312 -24.58 0.89 13.52
C ASN A 312 -24.20 0.66 12.04
N ALA A 313 -23.47 1.58 11.41
CA ALA A 313 -22.92 1.39 10.07
C ALA A 313 -21.55 0.70 10.09
N ASP A 314 -21.26 -0.10 9.06
CA ASP A 314 -19.95 -0.69 8.82
C ASP A 314 -18.90 0.36 8.40
N HIS A 315 -19.33 1.45 7.75
CA HIS A 315 -18.50 2.58 7.36
C HIS A 315 -18.45 3.68 8.44
N ALA A 316 -17.51 4.63 8.28
CA ALA A 316 -17.55 5.88 9.02
C ALA A 316 -18.51 6.84 8.31
N VAL A 317 -19.71 6.98 8.87
CA VAL A 317 -20.75 7.87 8.36
C VAL A 317 -21.09 8.88 9.45
N PHE A 318 -20.97 10.15 9.13
CA PHE A 318 -21.27 11.27 10.01
C PHE A 318 -22.37 12.14 9.41
N MET A 319 -23.09 12.88 10.24
CA MET A 319 -24.05 13.89 9.82
C MET A 319 -23.75 15.18 10.57
N ASP A 320 -23.68 16.28 9.83
CA ASP A 320 -23.64 17.63 10.37
C ASP A 320 -25.06 18.19 10.44
N PRO A 321 -25.64 18.37 11.65
CA PRO A 321 -26.98 18.93 11.82
C PRO A 321 -27.12 20.38 11.34
N ALA A 322 -26.05 21.18 11.38
CA ALA A 322 -26.12 22.58 11.00
C ALA A 322 -26.37 22.76 9.49
N SER A 323 -25.84 21.84 8.68
CA SER A 323 -25.96 21.85 7.22
C SER A 323 -26.86 20.76 6.66
N ASN A 324 -27.46 19.92 7.53
CA ASN A 324 -28.21 18.71 7.16
C ASN A 324 -27.47 17.85 6.12
N THR A 325 -26.17 17.65 6.33
CA THR A 325 -25.28 16.97 5.37
C THR A 325 -24.68 15.72 5.97
N PHE A 326 -24.85 14.59 5.29
CA PHE A 326 -24.14 13.35 5.56
C PHE A 326 -22.77 13.37 4.91
N TYR A 327 -21.81 12.75 5.59
CA TYR A 327 -20.45 12.53 5.12
C TYR A 327 -20.12 11.05 5.30
N VAL A 328 -19.59 10.42 4.26
CA VAL A 328 -19.11 9.05 4.32
C VAL A 328 -17.67 8.96 3.85
N LEU A 329 -16.87 8.18 4.59
CA LEU A 329 -15.51 7.85 4.23
C LEU A 329 -15.47 6.52 3.47
N ILE A 330 -14.95 6.55 2.24
CA ILE A 330 -14.78 5.37 1.38
C ILE A 330 -13.35 5.37 0.85
N SER A 331 -12.58 4.36 1.22
CA SER A 331 -11.18 4.18 0.78
C SER A 331 -10.31 5.46 0.92
N GLY A 332 -10.44 6.17 2.05
CA GLY A 332 -9.68 7.39 2.32
C GLY A 332 -10.25 8.67 1.69
N ARG A 333 -11.35 8.58 0.93
CA ARG A 333 -12.02 9.72 0.28
C ARG A 333 -13.36 10.00 0.93
N TRP A 334 -13.65 11.27 1.11
CA TRP A 334 -14.92 11.70 1.67
C TRP A 334 -15.93 12.04 0.57
N PHE A 335 -17.17 11.65 0.81
CA PHE A 335 -18.31 11.99 -0.02
C PHE A 335 -19.40 12.59 0.86
N LYS A 336 -20.11 13.58 0.34
CA LYS A 336 -21.20 14.26 1.04
C LYS A 336 -22.50 14.25 0.27
N GLY A 337 -23.62 14.23 0.98
CA GLY A 337 -24.97 14.26 0.42
C GLY A 337 -25.99 14.69 1.47
N THR A 338 -27.15 15.20 1.05
CA THR A 338 -28.21 15.65 1.97
C THR A 338 -29.18 14.52 2.36
N ALA A 339 -29.03 13.35 1.77
CA ALA A 339 -29.79 12.14 2.04
C ALA A 339 -28.92 10.90 1.82
N LEU A 340 -29.27 9.78 2.45
CA LEU A 340 -28.56 8.50 2.27
C LEU A 340 -28.66 7.96 0.83
N THR A 341 -29.67 8.41 0.09
CA THR A 341 -29.87 8.10 -1.34
C THR A 341 -29.07 9.02 -2.28
N GLY A 342 -28.31 9.99 -1.74
CA GLY A 342 -27.61 11.00 -2.51
C GLY A 342 -28.52 12.15 -2.98
N PRO A 343 -28.12 12.91 -4.02
CA PRO A 343 -26.89 12.74 -4.79
C PRO A 343 -25.64 12.95 -3.92
N TRP A 344 -24.60 12.18 -4.23
CA TRP A 344 -23.31 12.25 -3.54
C TRP A 344 -22.33 13.12 -4.32
N ALA A 345 -21.51 13.87 -3.60
CA ALA A 345 -20.43 14.68 -4.15
C ALA A 345 -19.14 14.42 -3.39
N TYR A 346 -18.00 14.39 -4.09
CA TYR A 346 -16.70 14.36 -3.44
C TYR A 346 -16.49 15.60 -2.56
N VAL A 347 -15.82 15.42 -1.43
CA VAL A 347 -15.30 16.50 -0.61
C VAL A 347 -13.84 16.21 -0.26
N ALA A 348 -12.98 17.20 -0.48
CA ALA A 348 -11.58 17.09 -0.12
C ALA A 348 -11.41 16.96 1.40
N ASN A 349 -10.38 16.24 1.83
CA ASN A 349 -10.09 16.01 3.26
C ASN A 349 -9.79 17.30 4.04
N ASN A 350 -9.47 18.41 3.37
CA ASN A 350 -9.25 19.74 3.93
C ASN A 350 -10.47 20.68 3.81
N ALA A 351 -11.58 20.20 3.27
CA ALA A 351 -12.83 20.93 3.09
C ALA A 351 -14.00 20.39 3.93
N LEU A 352 -13.69 19.50 4.89
CA LEU A 352 -14.64 19.00 5.87
C LEU A 352 -15.00 20.07 6.92
N PRO A 353 -16.16 19.98 7.58
CA PRO A 353 -16.46 20.79 8.76
C PRO A 353 -15.35 20.69 9.81
N ALA A 354 -15.02 21.82 10.45
CA ALA A 354 -13.91 21.90 11.40
C ALA A 354 -14.03 20.91 12.58
N ASP A 355 -15.26 20.51 12.90
CA ASP A 355 -15.57 19.54 13.95
C ASP A 355 -15.02 18.13 13.67
N PHE A 356 -14.78 17.75 12.40
CA PHE A 356 -14.14 16.47 12.08
C PHE A 356 -12.74 16.34 12.70
N ALA A 357 -11.99 17.44 12.78
CA ALA A 357 -10.66 17.44 13.39
C ALA A 357 -10.70 17.38 14.94
N LYS A 358 -11.89 17.53 15.53
CA LYS A 358 -12.11 17.48 16.99
C LYS A 358 -12.60 16.12 17.48
N ILE A 359 -12.89 15.18 16.57
CA ILE A 359 -13.28 13.81 16.94
C ILE A 359 -12.19 13.22 17.84
N SER A 360 -12.60 12.62 18.96
CA SER A 360 -11.65 12.03 19.91
C SER A 360 -10.86 10.89 19.24
N PRO A 361 -9.54 10.77 19.47
CA PRO A 361 -8.76 9.60 19.06
C PRO A 361 -9.25 8.27 19.67
N THR A 362 -10.09 8.32 20.70
CA THR A 362 -10.72 7.15 21.35
C THR A 362 -12.16 6.89 20.89
N ASP A 363 -12.68 7.70 19.96
CA ASP A 363 -14.00 7.47 19.38
C ASP A 363 -14.07 6.15 18.60
N ALA A 364 -15.23 5.49 18.57
CA ALA A 364 -15.41 4.23 17.85
C ALA A 364 -15.11 4.34 16.34
N LYS A 365 -15.24 5.55 15.77
CA LYS A 365 -14.93 5.87 14.37
C LYS A 365 -13.70 6.77 14.23
N ALA A 366 -12.80 6.78 15.23
CA ALA A 366 -11.58 7.60 15.22
C ALA A 366 -10.61 7.25 14.08
N ASN A 367 -10.71 6.05 13.50
CA ASN A 367 -9.98 5.68 12.30
C ASN A 367 -10.25 6.64 11.12
N ALA A 368 -11.38 7.35 11.12
CA ALA A 368 -11.68 8.37 10.12
C ALA A 368 -10.69 9.56 10.16
N LEU A 369 -10.07 9.84 11.32
CA LEU A 369 -9.13 10.96 11.48
C LEU A 369 -7.93 10.86 10.53
N VAL A 370 -7.54 9.67 10.08
CA VAL A 370 -6.46 9.47 9.09
C VAL A 370 -6.78 10.13 7.74
N SER A 371 -8.07 10.35 7.47
CA SER A 371 -8.58 10.96 6.25
C SER A 371 -9.10 12.38 6.48
N VAL A 372 -8.82 13.00 7.63
CA VAL A 372 -9.18 14.40 7.93
C VAL A 372 -7.89 15.21 7.93
N ALA A 373 -7.78 16.18 7.03
CA ALA A 373 -6.54 16.95 6.90
C ALA A 373 -6.24 17.75 8.18
N GLY A 374 -4.95 17.81 8.55
CA GLY A 374 -4.47 18.57 9.71
C GLY A 374 -4.49 17.80 11.03
N THR A 375 -5.14 16.64 11.11
CA THR A 375 -5.11 15.80 12.31
C THR A 375 -3.73 15.16 12.52
N PRO A 376 -3.35 14.85 13.77
CA PRO A 376 -2.18 14.03 14.06
C PRO A 376 -2.18 12.70 13.30
N GLN A 377 -3.33 12.03 13.23
CA GLN A 377 -3.48 10.72 12.59
C GLN A 377 -3.24 10.78 11.07
N ALA A 378 -3.75 11.82 10.39
CA ALA A 378 -3.50 11.99 8.96
C ALA A 378 -2.02 12.28 8.68
N LYS A 379 -1.37 13.09 9.53
CA LYS A 379 0.07 13.35 9.44
C LYS A 379 0.89 12.08 9.67
N GLU A 380 0.53 11.30 10.68
CA GLU A 380 1.20 10.04 10.98
C GLU A 380 1.03 9.02 9.85
N ALA A 381 -0.18 8.87 9.30
CA ALA A 381 -0.45 8.00 8.17
C ALA A 381 0.35 8.42 6.92
N ALA A 382 0.49 9.72 6.67
CA ALA A 382 1.32 10.24 5.59
C ALA A 382 2.80 9.89 5.81
N ILE A 383 3.32 9.95 7.04
CA ILE A 383 4.69 9.53 7.37
C ILE A 383 4.84 8.02 7.13
N ALA A 384 3.92 7.21 7.67
CA ALA A 384 3.95 5.76 7.51
C ALA A 384 3.96 5.33 6.05
N ALA A 385 3.23 6.03 5.17
CA ALA A 385 3.21 5.76 3.73
C ALA A 385 4.54 6.06 3.01
N THR A 386 5.43 6.85 3.61
CA THR A 386 6.78 7.12 3.05
C THR A 386 7.83 6.10 3.48
N ILE A 387 7.52 5.26 4.47
CA ILE A 387 8.45 4.27 5.00
C ILE A 387 8.41 3.03 4.10
N PRO A 388 9.56 2.58 3.55
CA PRO A 388 9.62 1.33 2.80
C PRO A 388 9.17 0.17 3.67
N GLN A 389 8.09 -0.50 3.29
CA GLN A 389 7.63 -1.71 3.98
C GLN A 389 8.30 -2.94 3.37
N THR A 390 8.96 -3.74 4.21
CA THR A 390 9.36 -5.10 3.82
C THR A 390 8.16 -6.01 4.04
N SER A 391 7.49 -6.43 2.96
CA SER A 391 6.48 -7.48 3.06
C SER A 391 7.17 -8.77 3.51
N THR A 392 6.91 -9.20 4.74
CA THR A 392 7.08 -10.61 5.12
C THR A 392 5.92 -11.39 4.49
N VAL A 393 6.25 -12.25 3.51
CA VAL A 393 5.32 -13.18 2.88
C VAL A 393 5.13 -14.41 3.75
#